data_AF-A0A6A4IC83-F1
#
_entry.id   AF-A0A6A4IC83-F1
#
_cell.length_a   1.000
_cell.length_b   1.000
_cell.length_c   1.000
_cell.angle_alpha   90.00
_cell.angle_beta   90.00
_cell.angle_gamma   90.00
#
_symmetry.space_group_name_H-M   'P 1'
#
loop_
_entity.id
_entity.type
_entity.pdbx_description
1 polymer ?
#
loop_
_entity_poly.entity_id
_entity_poly.type
_entity_poly.pdbx_seq_one_letter_code
_entity_poly.pdbx_strand_id
1 'polypeptide(L)'
;FSMHVNFFNPNGITQCGAHNSIGVILCANLALNPSIQYLPENMFVGGIIPGPNELSANELDHFIQLIVEQFVRTWRPGLKVSSTAHSKSG
;
A
#
# COMPACT_ATOMS: atom_id res chain seq x y z
N PHE A 1 -6.70 1.22 9.50
CA PHE A 1 -5.54 1.60 8.66
C PHE A 1 -5.79 2.98 8.07
N SER A 2 -4.74 3.77 7.88
CA SER A 2 -4.76 4.99 7.05
C SER A 2 -4.10 4.66 5.71
N MET A 3 -4.80 4.83 4.60
CA MET A 3 -4.30 4.53 3.25
C MET A 3 -3.81 5.81 2.58
N HIS A 4 -2.67 5.75 1.91
CA HIS A 4 -2.09 6.82 1.13
C HIS A 4 -1.65 6.31 -0.24
N VAL A 5 -1.98 7.05 -1.29
CA VAL A 5 -1.55 6.76 -2.66
C VAL A 5 -0.61 7.88 -3.08
N ASN A 6 0.56 7.54 -3.60
CA ASN A 6 1.49 8.53 -4.13
C ASN A 6 2.05 8.09 -5.47
N PHE A 7 2.26 9.06 -6.37
CA PHE A 7 2.92 8.87 -7.65
C PHE A 7 4.25 9.62 -7.65
N PHE A 8 5.29 9.01 -8.22
CA PHE A 8 6.60 9.63 -8.31
C PHE A 8 7.37 9.15 -9.54
N ASN A 9 8.33 9.96 -9.98
CA ASN A 9 9.24 9.58 -11.05
C ASN A 9 10.36 8.69 -10.49
N PRO A 10 10.42 7.38 -10.84
CA PRO A 10 11.47 6.50 -10.32
C PRO A 10 12.86 6.88 -10.84
N ASN A 11 12.93 7.61 -11.96
CA ASN A 11 14.18 8.05 -12.57
C ASN A 11 14.71 9.37 -11.95
N GLY A 12 13.96 10.01 -11.05
CA GLY A 12 14.39 11.26 -10.37
C GLY A 12 14.51 12.50 -11.28
N ILE A 13 14.07 12.43 -12.54
CA ILE A 13 14.21 13.53 -13.50
C ILE A 13 13.04 14.49 -13.35
N THR A 14 13.33 15.77 -13.12
CA THR A 14 12.32 16.81 -12.97
C THR A 14 12.53 17.92 -14.02
N GLN A 15 11.43 18.36 -14.61
CA GLN A 15 11.23 19.53 -15.49
C GLN A 15 11.37 19.37 -17.02
N CYS A 16 12.29 18.58 -17.58
CA CYS A 16 12.41 18.45 -19.07
C CYS A 16 12.76 17.03 -19.61
N GLY A 17 12.69 16.00 -18.77
CA GLY A 17 12.97 14.60 -19.17
C GLY A 17 11.71 13.77 -19.43
N ALA A 18 11.89 12.52 -19.89
CA ALA A 18 10.77 11.58 -20.07
C ALA A 18 9.99 11.41 -18.76
N HIS A 19 8.71 11.77 -18.78
CA HIS A 19 7.81 11.62 -17.64
C HIS A 19 7.42 10.14 -17.53
N ASN A 20 8.01 9.45 -16.55
CA ASN A 20 7.63 8.11 -16.16
C ASN A 20 7.19 8.20 -14.71
N SER A 21 5.95 7.83 -14.41
CA SER A 21 5.39 7.89 -13.07
C SER A 21 5.01 6.48 -12.62
N ILE A 22 5.39 6.11 -11.41
CA ILE A 22 4.94 4.88 -10.76
C ILE A 22 4.17 5.24 -9.50
N GLY A 23 3.10 4.51 -9.23
CA GLY A 23 2.30 4.71 -8.03
C GLY A 23 2.62 3.69 -6.95
N VAL A 24 2.46 4.08 -5.69
CA VAL A 24 2.51 3.17 -4.55
C VAL A 24 1.31 3.41 -3.65
N ILE A 25 0.69 2.33 -3.19
CA ILE A 25 -0.38 2.35 -2.18
C ILE A 25 0.23 1.88 -0.87
N LEU A 26 0.26 2.78 0.12
CA LEU A 26 0.82 2.55 1.44
C LEU A 26 -0.26 2.63 2.50
N CYS A 27 -0.21 1.75 3.50
CA CYS A 27 -1.17 1.72 4.60
C CYS A 27 -0.46 1.75 5.95
N ALA A 28 -0.77 2.74 6.78
CA ALA A 28 -0.33 2.81 8.17
C ALA A 28 -1.31 2.08 9.09
N ASN A 29 -0.80 1.24 9.99
CA ASN A 29 -1.63 0.57 10.98
C ASN A 29 -1.93 1.50 12.17
N LEU A 30 -3.16 2.03 12.20
CA LEU A 30 -3.63 2.94 13.25
C LEU A 30 -3.83 2.27 14.62
N ALA A 31 -3.65 0.96 14.73
CA ALA A 31 -3.64 0.26 16.01
C ALA A 31 -2.26 0.31 16.71
N LEU A 32 -1.21 0.74 16.00
CA LEU A 32 0.12 0.92 16.58
C LEU A 32 0.22 2.26 17.33
N ASN A 33 1.29 2.43 18.11
CA ASN A 33 1.57 3.73 18.73
C ASN A 33 1.85 4.79 17.64
N PRO A 34 1.29 6.01 17.76
CA PRO A 34 1.54 7.11 16.81
C PRO A 34 3.02 7.39 16.52
N SER A 35 3.92 7.12 17.48
CA SER A 35 5.37 7.32 17.30
C SER A 35 6.02 6.33 16.34
N ILE A 36 5.39 5.18 16.08
CA ILE A 36 5.97 4.10 15.26
C ILE A 36 5.15 3.73 14.02
N GLN A 37 3.89 4.16 13.94
CA GLN A 37 2.95 3.69 12.90
C GLN A 37 3.32 4.12 11.47
N TYR A 38 4.21 5.10 11.31
CA TYR A 38 4.72 5.60 10.03
C TYR A 38 6.19 5.25 9.78
N LEU A 39 6.82 4.47 10.67
CA LEU A 39 8.15 3.95 10.39
C LEU A 39 8.09 3.00 9.19
N PRO A 40 9.05 3.04 8.25
CA PRO A 40 9.03 2.23 7.03
C PRO A 40 8.79 0.73 7.28
N GLU A 41 9.36 0.19 8.36
CA GLU A 41 9.21 -1.21 8.79
C GLU A 41 7.80 -1.59 9.24
N ASN A 42 6.96 -0.61 9.63
CA ASN A 42 5.59 -0.81 10.10
C ASN A 42 4.53 -0.44 9.05
N MET A 43 4.96 -0.01 7.86
CA MET A 43 4.06 0.34 6.77
C MET A 43 3.72 -0.89 5.95
N PHE A 44 2.43 -1.10 5.69
CA PHE A 44 1.97 -2.12 4.76
C PHE A 44 1.94 -1.58 3.33
N VAL A 45 2.68 -2.21 2.42
CA VAL A 45 2.62 -1.89 0.98
C VAL A 45 1.42 -2.64 0.39
N GLY A 46 0.34 -1.91 0.11
CA GLY A 46 -0.88 -2.47 -0.46
C GLY A 46 -0.74 -2.79 -1.95
N GLY A 47 0.05 -2.01 -2.69
CA GLY A 47 0.25 -2.26 -4.10
C GLY A 47 1.23 -1.29 -4.76
N ILE A 48 1.70 -1.69 -5.94
CA ILE A 48 2.50 -0.87 -6.85
C ILE A 48 1.68 -0.70 -8.13
N ILE A 49 1.47 0.55 -8.53
CA ILE A 49 0.77 0.90 -9.76
C ILE A 49 1.83 1.10 -10.84
N PRO A 50 1.78 0.33 -11.93
CA PRO A 50 2.74 0.45 -13.02
C PRO A 50 2.56 1.79 -13.73
N GLY A 51 3.67 2.33 -14.20
CA GLY A 51 3.68 3.49 -15.08
C GLY A 51 3.29 3.18 -16.52
N PRO A 52 3.48 4.12 -17.46
CA PRO A 52 4.33 5.31 -17.31
C PRO A 52 3.62 6.57 -16.82
N ASN A 53 2.30 6.53 -16.65
CA ASN A 53 1.49 7.70 -16.31
C ASN A 53 0.82 7.54 -14.96
N GLU A 54 0.49 8.68 -14.35
CA GLU A 54 -0.42 8.70 -13.22
C GLU A 54 -1.82 8.27 -13.67
N LEU A 55 -2.53 7.59 -12.79
CA LEU A 55 -3.89 7.14 -13.06
C LEU A 55 -4.90 8.26 -12.84
N SER A 56 -5.97 8.26 -13.63
CA SER A 56 -7.17 9.00 -13.29
C SER A 56 -7.82 8.46 -12.01
N ALA A 57 -8.68 9.26 -11.37
CA ALA A 57 -9.40 8.85 -10.16
C ALA A 57 -10.22 7.55 -10.38
N ASN A 58 -10.86 7.41 -11.55
CA ASN A 58 -11.65 6.22 -11.87
C ASN A 58 -10.77 4.98 -12.05
N GLU A 59 -9.61 5.11 -12.69
CA GLU A 59 -8.66 4.00 -12.83
C GLU A 59 -8.07 3.61 -11.47
N LEU A 60 -7.75 4.60 -10.62
CA LEU A 60 -7.25 4.37 -9.27
C LEU A 60 -8.24 3.60 -8.40
N ASP A 61 -9.54 3.87 -8.54
CA ASP A 61 -10.60 3.20 -7.77
C ASP A 61 -10.57 1.68 -7.95
N HIS A 62 -10.28 1.19 -9.17
CA HIS A 62 -10.16 -0.24 -9.44
C HIS A 62 -9.03 -0.89 -8.65
N PHE A 63 -7.90 -0.19 -8.46
CA PHE A 63 -6.78 -0.68 -7.65
C PHE A 63 -7.10 -0.62 -6.15
N ILE A 64 -7.70 0.48 -5.69
CA ILE A 64 -8.07 0.66 -4.29
C ILE A 64 -9.10 -0.40 -3.87
N GLN A 65 -10.08 -0.70 -4.72
CA GLN A 65 -11.11 -1.70 -4.45
C GLN A 65 -10.49 -3.05 -4.09
N LEU A 66 -9.46 -3.50 -4.83
CA LEU A 66 -8.78 -4.76 -4.54
C LEU A 66 -8.20 -4.78 -3.11
N ILE A 67 -7.61 -3.67 -2.66
CA ILE A 67 -7.01 -3.57 -1.32
C ILE A 67 -8.09 -3.54 -0.24
N VAL A 68 -9.14 -2.75 -0.47
CA VAL A 68 -10.29 -2.64 0.45
C VAL A 68 -10.97 -4.01 0.62
N GLU A 69 -11.16 -4.75 -0.47
CA GLU A 69 -11.74 -6.10 -0.40
C GLU A 69 -10.89 -7.07 0.44
N GLN A 70 -9.55 -7.01 0.35
CA GLN A 70 -8.68 -7.82 1.22
C GLN A 70 -8.85 -7.44 2.69
N PHE A 71 -8.95 -6.15 3.01
CA PHE A 71 -9.23 -5.70 4.38
C PHE A 71 -10.60 -6.15 4.87
N VAL A 72 -11.63 -6.09 4.04
CA VAL A 72 -12.98 -6.55 4.42
C VAL A 72 -12.99 -8.05 4.72
N ARG A 73 -12.39 -8.86 3.83
CA ARG A 73 -12.28 -10.32 3.98
C ARG A 73 -11.53 -10.71 5.25
N THR A 74 -10.48 -9.98 5.61
CA THR A 74 -9.68 -10.26 6.81
C THR A 74 -10.30 -9.71 8.09
N TRP A 75 -11.14 -8.67 8.00
CA TRP A 75 -11.82 -8.08 9.15
C TRP A 75 -13.04 -8.88 9.63
N ARG A 76 -13.83 -9.45 8.70
CA ARG A 76 -15.05 -10.22 9.03
C ARG A 76 -15.12 -11.51 8.23
N PRO A 77 -15.07 -12.70 8.88
CA PRO A 77 -15.23 -12.94 10.33
C PRO A 77 -13.99 -12.62 11.20
N GLY A 78 -12.87 -12.24 10.58
CA GLY A 78 -11.56 -12.11 11.23
C GLY A 78 -10.57 -13.15 10.69
N LEU A 79 -9.28 -12.86 10.77
CA LEU A 79 -8.23 -13.76 10.30
C LEU A 79 -7.61 -14.55 11.46
N LYS A 80 -7.68 -15.89 11.40
CA LYS A 80 -6.90 -16.76 12.28
C LYS A 80 -5.60 -17.16 11.59
N VAL A 81 -4.48 -16.66 12.11
CA VAL A 81 -3.14 -17.02 11.63
C VAL A 81 -2.58 -18.10 12.55
N SER A 82 -2.29 -19.29 12.02
CA SER A 82 -1.76 -20.42 12.82
C SER A 82 -0.29 -20.27 13.16
N SER A 83 0.46 -19.57 12.31
CA SER A 83 1.89 -19.27 12.50
C SER A 83 2.32 -18.03 11.73
N THR A 84 3.36 -17.35 12.20
CA THR A 84 4.08 -16.32 11.44
C THR A 84 5.35 -16.93 10.84
N ALA A 85 5.94 -16.29 9.82
CA ALA A 85 7.07 -16.85 9.06
C ALA A 85 8.29 -17.30 9.89
N HIS A 86 8.49 -16.69 11.07
CA HIS A 86 9.57 -17.03 12.00
C HIS A 86 9.11 -17.85 13.22
N SER A 87 7.81 -18.13 13.33
CA SER A 87 7.28 -18.98 14.39
C SER A 87 7.24 -20.42 13.88
N LYS A 88 7.96 -21.32 14.56
CA LYS A 88 7.64 -22.75 14.49
C LYS A 88 6.41 -22.94 15.38
N SER A 89 5.21 -22.96 14.81
CA SER A 89 4.01 -23.27 15.60
C SER A 89 3.96 -24.77 15.87
N GLY A 90 4.07 -25.17 17.14
CA GLY A 90 3.66 -26.48 17.67
C GLY A 90 4.71 -27.58 17.61
#